data_AF-A0AAW2S1M3-F1
#
_entry.id   AF-A0AAW2S1M3-F1
#
_cell.length_a   1.000
_cell.length_b   1.000
_cell.length_c   1.000
_cell.angle_alpha   90.00
_cell.angle_beta   90.00
_cell.angle_gamma   90.00
#
_symmetry.space_group_name_H-M   'P 1'
#
loop_
_entity.id
_entity.type
_entity.pdbx_description
1 polymer ?
#
loop_
_entity_poly.entity_id
_entity_poly.type
_entity_poly.pdbx_seq_one_letter_code
_entity_poly.pdbx_strand_id
1 'polypeptide(L)'
;MSAICSQSLEPEDFVNPCYTVATFIEVYKHAILPVNGPKLWEKTGLIPPLPPNFGRGAGRPAKARRLESDEPANKGKKRTRGQRKQPINCRGNHTR
;
A
#
# COMPACT_ATOMS: atom_id res chain seq x y z
N MET A 1 25.90 -11.19 16.83
CA MET A 1 25.82 -12.58 16.32
C MET A 1 24.59 -13.23 16.93
N SER A 2 23.82 -14.00 16.17
CA SER A 2 22.65 -14.71 16.72
C SER A 2 23.10 -15.89 17.60
N ALA A 3 22.25 -16.33 18.53
CA ALA A 3 22.55 -17.42 19.47
C ALA A 3 22.86 -18.77 18.77
N ILE A 4 22.34 -18.97 17.55
CA ILE A 4 22.55 -20.17 16.73
C ILE A 4 23.99 -20.17 16.17
N CYS A 5 24.43 -19.04 15.59
CA CYS A 5 25.79 -18.88 15.08
C CYS A 5 26.83 -18.99 16.21
N SER A 6 26.53 -18.49 17.41
CA SER A 6 27.41 -18.59 18.58
C SER A 6 27.63 -20.02 19.06
N GLN A 7 26.69 -20.92 18.79
CA GLN A 7 26.77 -22.34 19.14
C GLN A 7 27.30 -23.19 17.99
N SER A 8 27.74 -22.58 16.88
CA SER A 8 28.18 -23.28 15.66
C SER A 8 27.14 -24.28 15.12
N LEU A 9 25.86 -23.99 15.35
CA LEU A 9 24.74 -24.80 14.85
C LEU A 9 24.29 -24.27 13.48
N GLU A 10 23.80 -25.15 12.63
CA GLU A 10 23.29 -24.75 11.33
C GLU A 10 21.89 -24.12 11.50
N PRO A 11 21.65 -22.92 10.96
CA PRO A 11 20.36 -22.25 11.09
C PRO A 11 19.22 -23.01 10.40
N GLU A 12 19.56 -23.82 9.40
CA GLU A 12 18.62 -24.62 8.60
C GLU A 12 17.88 -25.67 9.45
N ASP A 13 18.52 -26.22 10.49
CA ASP A 13 17.92 -27.18 11.42
C ASP A 13 16.79 -26.59 12.27
N PHE A 14 16.76 -25.27 12.42
CA PHE A 14 15.76 -24.54 13.21
C PHE A 14 14.64 -23.95 12.35
N VAL A 15 14.72 -24.09 11.03
CA VAL A 15 13.67 -23.65 10.12
C VAL A 15 12.50 -24.63 10.20
N ASN A 16 11.28 -24.11 10.28
CA ASN A 16 10.09 -24.97 10.29
C ASN A 16 10.02 -25.78 8.98
N PRO A 17 9.69 -27.09 9.04
CA PRO A 17 9.55 -27.93 7.85
C PRO A 17 8.64 -27.36 6.76
N CYS A 18 7.68 -26.49 7.10
CA CYS A 18 6.79 -25.84 6.13
C CYS A 18 7.52 -25.00 5.06
N TYR A 19 8.74 -24.56 5.33
CA TYR A 19 9.57 -23.80 4.38
C TYR A 19 10.47 -24.67 3.51
N THR A 20 10.40 -26.00 3.63
CA THR A 20 11.20 -26.89 2.79
C THR A 20 10.66 -26.96 1.36
N VAL A 21 11.54 -27.27 0.41
CA VAL A 21 11.13 -27.49 -0.99
C VAL A 21 10.18 -28.68 -1.09
N ALA A 22 10.39 -29.72 -0.28
CA ALA A 22 9.53 -30.90 -0.24
C ALA A 22 8.08 -30.54 0.14
N THR A 23 7.88 -29.74 1.19
CA THR A 23 6.54 -29.28 1.59
C THR A 23 5.94 -28.35 0.54
N PHE A 24 6.74 -27.48 -0.10
CA PHE A 24 6.24 -26.65 -1.20
C PHE A 24 5.69 -27.49 -2.35
N ILE A 25 6.46 -28.48 -2.81
CA ILE A 25 6.02 -29.41 -3.87
C ILE A 25 4.76 -30.14 -3.41
N GLU A 26 4.71 -30.62 -2.18
CA GLU A 26 3.55 -31.36 -1.67
C GLU A 26 2.28 -30.50 -1.60
N VAL A 27 2.39 -29.26 -1.15
CA VAL A 27 1.26 -28.32 -1.05
C VAL A 27 0.73 -27.95 -2.43
N TYR A 28 1.62 -27.69 -3.38
CA TYR A 28 1.27 -27.26 -4.73
C TYR A 28 1.23 -28.40 -5.77
N LYS A 29 1.30 -29.67 -5.33
CA LYS A 29 1.22 -30.84 -6.25
C LYS A 29 -0.11 -30.92 -6.98
N HIS A 30 -1.16 -30.37 -6.38
CA HIS A 30 -2.52 -30.37 -6.90
C HIS A 30 -2.83 -29.03 -7.58
N ALA A 31 -3.69 -29.06 -8.60
CA ALA A 31 -4.14 -27.86 -9.27
C ALA A 31 -5.00 -27.00 -8.33
N ILE A 32 -4.64 -25.73 -8.17
CA ILE A 32 -5.48 -24.74 -7.51
C ILE A 32 -6.61 -24.40 -8.48
N LEU A 33 -7.80 -24.92 -8.21
CA LEU A 33 -8.97 -24.63 -9.02
C LEU A 33 -9.36 -23.16 -8.86
N PRO A 34 -9.82 -22.50 -9.95
CA PRO A 34 -10.31 -21.14 -9.84
C PRO A 34 -11.52 -21.10 -8.91
N VAL A 35 -11.49 -20.17 -7.97
CA VAL A 35 -12.65 -19.87 -7.13
C VAL A 35 -13.62 -19.02 -7.95
N ASN A 36 -14.91 -19.22 -7.70
CA ASN A 36 -15.98 -18.38 -8.24
C ASN A 36 -15.62 -16.89 -8.10
N GLY A 37 -15.91 -16.09 -9.12
CA GLY A 37 -15.60 -14.66 -9.09
C GLY A 37 -16.51 -13.87 -8.15
N PRO A 38 -16.20 -12.58 -7.88
CA PRO A 38 -16.96 -11.74 -6.96
C PRO A 38 -18.47 -11.63 -7.25
N LYS A 39 -18.87 -11.83 -8.51
CA LYS A 39 -20.29 -11.83 -8.92
C LYS A 39 -21.10 -12.97 -8.31
N LEU A 40 -20.43 -14.09 -8.00
CA LEU A 40 -21.02 -15.31 -7.45
C LEU A 40 -20.83 -15.43 -5.93
N TRP A 41 -20.12 -14.50 -5.30
CA TRP A 41 -19.95 -14.50 -3.84
C TRP A 41 -21.25 -14.07 -3.16
N GLU A 42 -21.56 -14.71 -2.04
CA GLU A 42 -22.69 -14.33 -1.20
C GLU A 42 -22.49 -12.89 -0.70
N LYS A 43 -23.50 -12.03 -0.92
CA LYS A 43 -23.47 -10.68 -0.40
C LYS A 43 -23.72 -10.72 1.10
N THR A 44 -22.69 -10.51 1.90
CA THR A 44 -22.85 -10.38 3.34
C THR A 44 -23.46 -9.02 3.68
N GLY A 45 -24.44 -8.99 4.59
CA GLY A 45 -25.02 -7.73 5.12
C GLY A 45 -24.12 -7.01 6.14
N LEU A 46 -22.85 -7.41 6.23
CA LEU A 46 -21.88 -6.82 7.14
C LEU A 46 -21.42 -5.46 6.62
N ILE A 47 -21.10 -4.56 7.56
CA ILE A 47 -20.48 -3.27 7.24
C ILE A 47 -19.09 -3.56 6.65
N PRO A 48 -18.75 -3.01 5.47
CA PRO A 48 -17.43 -3.21 4.89
C PRO A 48 -16.36 -2.62 5.83
N PRO A 49 -15.16 -3.22 5.90
CA PRO A 49 -14.09 -2.67 6.71
C PRO A 49 -13.76 -1.25 6.24
N LEU A 50 -13.47 -0.36 7.21
CA LEU A 50 -12.99 0.97 6.88
C LEU A 50 -11.67 0.86 6.12
N PRO A 51 -11.45 1.68 5.08
CA PRO A 51 -10.16 1.70 4.41
C PRO A 51 -9.06 2.02 5.43
N PRO A 52 -7.86 1.43 5.28
CA PRO A 52 -6.73 1.82 6.12
C PRO A 52 -6.54 3.33 6.03
N ASN A 53 -6.37 3.97 7.19
CA ASN A 53 -6.09 5.39 7.22
C ASN A 53 -4.63 5.63 6.81
N PHE A 54 -4.40 5.73 5.50
CA PHE A 54 -3.08 6.08 4.96
C PHE A 54 -2.66 7.52 5.30
N GLY A 55 -3.54 8.30 5.95
CA GLY A 55 -3.33 9.70 6.24
C GLY A 55 -2.99 10.51 4.99
N ARG A 56 -2.65 11.78 5.18
CA ARG A 56 -1.65 12.39 4.28
C ARG A 56 -0.32 12.18 4.96
N GLY A 57 0.56 11.38 4.35
CA GLY A 57 1.97 11.40 4.73
C GLY A 57 2.45 12.86 4.75
N ALA A 58 3.32 13.20 5.70
CA ALA A 58 3.99 14.49 5.69
C ALA A 58 4.62 14.64 4.30
N GLY A 59 4.07 15.53 3.48
CA GLY A 59 4.59 15.80 2.16
C GLY A 59 6.05 16.21 2.29
N ARG A 60 6.85 15.89 1.28
CA ARG A 60 8.25 16.32 1.24
C ARG A 60 8.31 17.83 1.52
N PRO A 61 9.09 18.29 2.52
CA PRO A 61 9.27 19.71 2.76
C PRO A 61 9.70 20.40 1.47
N ALA A 62 9.02 21.50 1.13
CA ALA A 62 9.36 22.25 -0.06
C ALA A 62 10.80 22.78 0.09
N LYS A 63 11.72 22.29 -0.74
CA LYS A 63 13.08 22.82 -0.81
C LYS A 63 13.02 24.18 -1.50
N ALA A 64 13.24 25.25 -0.75
CA ALA A 64 13.43 26.57 -1.35
C ALA A 64 14.67 26.53 -2.27
N ARG A 65 14.53 27.03 -3.50
CA ARG A 65 15.68 27.25 -4.38
C ARG A 65 16.55 28.36 -3.75
N ARG A 66 17.88 28.23 -3.84
CA ARG A 66 18.79 29.32 -3.48
C ARG A 66 18.59 30.46 -4.49
N LEU A 67 18.33 31.65 -3.99
CA LEU A 67 18.20 32.86 -4.80
C LEU A 67 19.61 33.46 -4.95
N GLU A 68 20.02 33.76 -6.17
CA GLU A 68 21.29 34.47 -6.43
C GLU A 68 21.12 35.95 -6.11
N SER A 69 22.24 36.66 -5.87
CA SER A 69 22.29 38.03 -5.36
C SER A 69 21.44 39.04 -6.14
N ASP A 70 21.32 38.84 -7.45
CA ASP A 70 20.66 39.77 -8.39
C ASP A 70 19.20 39.40 -8.69
N GLU A 71 18.65 38.34 -8.10
CA GLU A 71 17.27 37.94 -8.36
C GLU A 71 16.28 38.59 -7.37
N PRO A 72 15.21 39.25 -7.85
CA PRO A 72 14.25 39.90 -6.97
C PRO A 72 13.43 38.89 -6.16
N ALA A 73 13.50 38.98 -4.83
CA ALA A 73 12.72 38.16 -3.91
C ALA A 73 11.23 38.56 -3.92
N ASN A 74 10.48 38.13 -4.93
CA ASN A 74 9.05 38.43 -5.00
C ASN A 74 8.26 37.64 -3.94
N LYS A 75 8.09 38.24 -2.75
CA LYS A 75 7.15 37.79 -1.70
C LYS A 75 5.72 38.23 -2.03
N GLY A 76 5.23 37.90 -3.22
CA GLY A 76 3.82 38.01 -3.54
C GLY A 76 3.06 36.83 -2.95
N LYS A 77 2.40 37.01 -1.80
CA LYS A 77 1.33 36.10 -1.36
C LYS A 77 0.23 36.11 -2.44
N LYS A 78 0.30 35.21 -3.42
CA LYS A 78 -0.86 34.88 -4.24
C LYS A 78 -1.85 34.22 -3.29
N ARG A 79 -2.79 35.02 -2.77
CA ARG A 79 -4.01 34.50 -2.16
C ARG A 79 -4.70 33.71 -3.26
N THR A 80 -4.47 32.41 -3.32
CA THR A 80 -5.37 31.53 -4.07
C THR A 80 -6.69 31.59 -3.32
N ARG A 81 -7.55 32.54 -3.73
CA ARG A 81 -8.93 32.65 -3.27
C ARG A 81 -9.51 31.25 -3.42
N GLY A 82 -9.83 30.64 -2.28
CA GLY A 82 -10.11 29.22 -2.19
C GLY A 82 -11.11 28.79 -3.26
N GLN A 83 -10.61 28.16 -4.31
CA GLN A 83 -11.46 27.28 -5.11
C GLN A 83 -11.77 26.11 -4.18
N ARG A 84 -12.96 26.14 -3.58
CA ARG A 84 -13.57 24.94 -3.00
C ARG A 84 -13.49 23.89 -4.09
N LYS A 85 -12.60 22.90 -3.93
CA LYS A 85 -12.66 21.69 -4.75
C LYS A 85 -13.99 21.04 -4.37
N GLN A 86 -15.01 21.24 -5.20
CA GLN A 86 -16.23 20.45 -5.14
C GLN A 86 -15.77 18.97 -5.23
N PRO A 87 -16.28 18.07 -4.39
CA PRO A 87 -16.01 16.65 -4.58
C PRO A 87 -16.46 16.26 -5.98
N ILE A 88 -15.62 15.50 -6.68
CA ILE A 88 -16.02 14.86 -7.93
C ILE A 88 -17.17 13.90 -7.61
N ASN A 89 -18.39 14.29 -7.95
CA ASN A 89 -19.51 13.38 -7.95
C ASN A 89 -19.33 12.45 -9.15
N CYS A 90 -18.92 11.21 -8.89
CA CYS A 90 -19.09 10.12 -9.84
C CYS A 90 -20.59 9.91 -10.04
N ARG A 91 -21.21 10.72 -10.91
CA ARG A 91 -22.56 10.44 -11.40
C ARG A 91 -22.42 9.27 -12.34
N GLY A 92 -22.71 8.07 -11.82
CA GLY A 92 -22.96 6.90 -12.62
C GLY A 92 -24.24 7.11 -13.41
N ASN A 93 -24.13 7.79 -14.55
CA ASN A 93 -25.15 7.76 -15.57
C ASN A 93 -24.84 6.55 -16.45
N HIS A 94 -25.53 5.44 -16.21
CA HIS A 94 -25.75 4.44 -17.25
C HIS A 94 -27.25 4.39 -17.52
N THR A 95 -27.59 4.94 -18.68
CA THR A 95 -28.86 4.86 -19.38
C THR A 95 -29.28 3.41 -19.66
N ARG A 96 -30.53 3.06 -19.38
CA ARG A 96 -31.55 2.79 -20.40
C ARG A 96 -32.94 2.80 -19.78
#